data_AF-X1NFN1-F1
#
_entry.id   AF-X1NFN1-F1
#
_cell.length_a   1.000
_cell.length_b   1.000
_cell.length_c   1.000
_cell.angle_alpha   90.00
_cell.angle_beta   90.00
_cell.angle_gamma   90.00
#
_symmetry.space_group_name_H-M   'P 1'
#
loop_
_entity.id
_entity.type
_entity.pdbx_description
1 polymer ?
#
loop_
_entity_poly.entity_id
_entity_poly.type
_entity_poly.pdbx_seq_one_letter_code
_entity_poly.pdbx_strand_id
1 'polypeptide(L)'
;YNEGHLDDSSNNNWTNTRRYYITQDFDPYQISSDLKSELGELNMGDPQTLVDFASWAVTEYPAKKYLLVIWNHGGGFRSPAYTTKDIAWDDTSGGDRITVPELEYALSAISAQMGKNIDIVGMDACLMAMTEVAYQIKDYADILVTSEENVPNDGWPYDSILSQLVSNPAMTPNQLATNIVDSYVFSYTASDNVTQSAIDLSYMNTFATQLSNFALAILSDTLTPKNVYINAAYYSQHYGDPDFIDLYDFCSKVLIYSYNVQVKSIALNIQQTLISSV
;
A
#
# COMPACT_ATOMS: atom_id res chain seq x y z
N TYR A 1 -18.49 -10.90 2.50
CA TYR A 1 -19.05 -9.87 3.40
C TYR A 1 -18.70 -8.56 2.72
N ASN A 2 -19.69 -7.90 2.10
CA ASN A 2 -19.49 -6.57 1.51
C ASN A 2 -19.29 -5.61 2.66
N GLU A 3 -18.05 -5.16 2.85
CA GLU A 3 -17.74 -4.08 3.79
C GLU A 3 -17.61 -2.72 3.10
N GLY A 4 -17.98 -2.59 1.82
CA GLY A 4 -18.27 -1.29 1.23
C GLY A 4 -19.55 -0.69 1.83
N HIS A 5 -19.58 0.62 2.05
CA HIS A 5 -20.80 1.38 2.35
C HIS A 5 -21.96 0.95 1.41
N LEU A 6 -23.23 1.08 1.84
CA LEU A 6 -24.37 0.98 0.90
C LEU A 6 -24.08 1.90 -0.30
N ASP A 7 -24.08 1.39 -1.53
CA ASP A 7 -23.73 2.18 -2.72
C ASP A 7 -24.27 3.62 -2.64
N ASP A 8 -23.39 4.61 -2.81
CA ASP A 8 -23.81 6.01 -2.84
C ASP A 8 -24.67 6.26 -4.09
N SER A 9 -25.98 6.33 -3.86
CA SER A 9 -26.96 6.59 -4.91
C SER A 9 -27.16 8.09 -5.22
N SER A 10 -26.48 8.99 -4.51
CA SER A 10 -26.67 10.44 -4.65
C SER A 10 -26.32 10.96 -6.05
N ASN A 11 -25.45 10.27 -6.79
CA ASN A 11 -24.98 10.66 -8.12
C ASN A 11 -25.59 9.86 -9.28
N ASN A 12 -26.87 9.47 -9.17
CA ASN A 12 -27.64 8.70 -10.17
C ASN A 12 -27.32 7.18 -10.23
N ASN A 13 -26.66 6.63 -9.22
CA ASN A 13 -26.42 5.18 -9.07
C ASN A 13 -25.91 4.51 -10.35
N TRP A 14 -24.87 5.09 -10.96
CA TRP A 14 -24.28 4.60 -12.19
C TRP A 14 -23.54 3.27 -11.97
N THR A 15 -23.50 2.43 -13.00
CA THR A 15 -22.87 1.09 -13.00
C THR A 15 -21.84 0.97 -14.12
N ASN A 16 -21.22 2.08 -14.50
CA ASN A 16 -20.21 2.14 -15.55
C ASN A 16 -18.93 2.78 -15.01
N THR A 17 -17.81 2.54 -15.67
CA THR A 17 -16.55 3.19 -15.35
C THR A 17 -16.53 4.61 -15.91
N ARG A 18 -16.20 5.57 -15.03
CA ARG A 18 -16.14 6.99 -15.35
C ARG A 18 -14.78 7.56 -15.04
N ARG A 19 -14.34 8.53 -15.85
CA ARG A 19 -13.16 9.35 -15.57
C ARG A 19 -13.58 10.79 -15.38
N TYR A 20 -13.14 11.39 -14.30
CA TYR A 20 -13.42 12.79 -13.98
C TYR A 20 -12.14 13.59 -13.93
N TYR A 21 -12.23 14.87 -14.31
CA TYR A 21 -11.25 15.88 -13.91
C TYR A 21 -11.81 16.60 -12.70
N ILE A 22 -11.26 16.25 -11.53
CA ILE A 22 -11.77 16.75 -10.25
C ILE A 22 -11.43 18.22 -10.09
N THR A 23 -12.46 19.03 -9.85
CA THR A 23 -12.34 20.46 -9.53
C THR A 23 -13.00 20.73 -8.19
N GLN A 24 -12.47 21.69 -7.44
CA GLN A 24 -13.05 22.07 -6.16
C GLN A 24 -14.51 22.50 -6.33
N ASP A 25 -15.37 21.95 -5.49
CA ASP A 25 -16.73 22.44 -5.26
C ASP A 25 -17.04 22.48 -3.75
N PHE A 26 -18.29 22.75 -3.41
CA PHE A 26 -18.75 22.86 -2.02
C PHE A 26 -19.91 21.90 -1.72
N ASP A 27 -20.23 20.99 -2.62
CA ASP A 27 -21.31 20.02 -2.44
C ASP A 27 -20.71 18.65 -2.07
N PRO A 28 -20.81 18.21 -0.81
CA PRO A 28 -20.21 16.95 -0.38
C PRO A 28 -20.95 15.71 -0.90
N TYR A 29 -22.07 15.88 -1.62
CA TYR A 29 -22.89 14.78 -2.12
C TYR A 29 -22.98 14.76 -3.65
N GLN A 30 -22.95 15.90 -4.34
CA GLN A 30 -23.09 15.95 -5.79
C GLN A 30 -21.75 16.19 -6.49
N ILE A 31 -21.36 15.28 -7.37
CA ILE A 31 -20.16 15.44 -8.19
C ILE A 31 -20.44 16.48 -9.26
N SER A 32 -19.89 17.68 -9.09
CA SER A 32 -19.97 18.77 -10.08
C SER A 32 -18.78 18.80 -11.05
N SER A 33 -17.78 17.95 -10.81
CA SER A 33 -16.56 17.83 -11.60
C SER A 33 -16.80 17.38 -13.04
N ASP A 34 -15.90 17.79 -13.93
CA ASP A 34 -16.00 17.48 -15.36
C ASP A 34 -15.88 15.97 -15.62
N LEU A 35 -16.96 15.34 -16.08
CA LEU A 35 -16.94 13.98 -16.63
C LEU A 35 -16.19 13.99 -17.98
N LYS A 36 -15.03 13.33 -18.05
CA LYS A 36 -14.20 13.26 -19.26
C LYS A 36 -14.56 12.08 -20.16
N SER A 37 -14.98 10.96 -19.58
CA SER A 37 -15.40 9.78 -20.34
C SER A 37 -16.29 8.85 -19.53
N GLU A 38 -17.24 8.22 -20.21
CA GLU A 38 -17.94 7.00 -19.77
C GLU A 38 -17.43 5.84 -20.64
N LEU A 39 -16.88 4.81 -20.02
CA LEU A 39 -16.14 3.75 -20.72
C LEU A 39 -16.93 2.43 -20.82
N GLY A 40 -18.19 2.44 -20.38
CA GLY A 40 -18.90 1.20 -20.05
C GLY A 40 -18.36 0.61 -18.76
N GLU A 41 -18.82 -0.57 -18.38
CA GLU A 41 -18.27 -1.30 -17.24
C GLU A 41 -16.97 -1.99 -17.64
N LEU A 42 -15.86 -1.55 -17.06
CA LEU A 42 -14.54 -2.15 -17.24
C LEU A 42 -14.19 -3.03 -16.04
N ASN A 43 -13.37 -4.05 -16.27
CA ASN A 43 -12.84 -4.89 -15.20
C ASN A 43 -11.76 -4.14 -14.42
N MET A 44 -12.03 -3.78 -13.16
CA MET A 44 -11.06 -3.11 -12.29
C MET A 44 -9.98 -4.05 -11.74
N GLY A 45 -10.22 -5.36 -11.80
CA GLY A 45 -9.22 -6.40 -11.51
C GLY A 45 -8.22 -6.64 -12.65
N ASP A 46 -8.50 -6.16 -13.86
CA ASP A 46 -7.57 -6.28 -15.00
C ASP A 46 -6.45 -5.22 -14.87
N PRO A 47 -5.16 -5.60 -14.75
CA PRO A 47 -4.06 -4.65 -14.66
C PRO A 47 -3.97 -3.71 -15.86
N GLN A 48 -4.47 -4.12 -17.04
CA GLN A 48 -4.47 -3.25 -18.21
C GLN A 48 -5.42 -2.06 -18.03
N THR A 49 -6.51 -2.20 -17.29
CA THR A 49 -7.41 -1.09 -16.95
C THR A 49 -6.69 -0.02 -16.13
N LEU A 50 -5.84 -0.43 -15.18
CA LEU A 50 -5.01 0.46 -14.38
C LEU A 50 -3.95 1.17 -15.24
N VAL A 51 -3.27 0.42 -16.12
CA VAL A 51 -2.33 0.98 -17.10
C VAL A 51 -3.04 2.04 -17.95
N ASP A 52 -4.18 1.70 -18.56
CA ASP A 52 -4.92 2.60 -19.44
C ASP A 52 -5.39 3.87 -18.73
N PHE A 53 -5.77 3.77 -17.45
CA PHE A 53 -6.14 4.92 -16.63
C PHE A 53 -4.94 5.86 -16.40
N ALA A 54 -3.81 5.31 -15.93
CA ALA A 54 -2.61 6.09 -15.69
C ALA A 54 -2.04 6.68 -16.99
N SER A 55 -2.04 5.90 -18.08
CA SER A 55 -1.63 6.33 -19.41
C SER A 55 -2.44 7.51 -19.93
N TRP A 56 -3.76 7.45 -19.76
CA TRP A 56 -4.65 8.55 -20.10
C TRP A 56 -4.36 9.79 -19.25
N ALA A 57 -4.23 9.63 -17.93
CA ALA A 57 -3.98 10.74 -17.02
C ALA A 57 -2.65 11.45 -17.34
N VAL A 58 -1.57 10.69 -17.57
CA VAL A 58 -0.24 11.22 -17.92
C VAL A 58 -0.25 11.93 -19.28
N THR A 59 -1.03 11.43 -20.25
CA THR A 59 -1.09 12.00 -21.60
C THR A 59 -1.89 13.30 -21.64
N GLU A 60 -3.06 13.31 -21.01
CA GLU A 60 -3.95 14.48 -20.99
C GLU A 60 -3.50 15.55 -19.98
N TYR A 61 -2.86 15.13 -18.89
CA TYR A 61 -2.44 16.00 -17.78
C TYR A 61 -0.96 15.80 -17.41
N PRO A 62 -0.03 16.16 -18.32
CA PRO A 62 1.39 15.98 -18.08
C PRO A 62 1.87 16.81 -16.86
N ALA A 63 2.37 16.12 -15.85
CA ALA A 63 2.87 16.68 -14.60
C ALA A 63 4.34 16.31 -14.34
N LYS A 64 4.99 17.09 -13.46
CA LYS A 64 6.37 16.79 -13.02
C LYS A 64 6.42 15.65 -12.00
N LYS A 65 5.35 15.46 -11.24
CA LYS A 65 5.21 14.49 -10.15
C LYS A 65 3.84 13.83 -10.24
N TYR A 66 3.74 12.55 -9.92
CA TYR A 66 2.50 11.78 -9.92
C TYR A 66 2.30 11.04 -8.61
N LEU A 67 1.08 11.13 -8.09
CA LEU A 67 0.54 10.23 -7.06
C LEU A 67 -0.49 9.34 -7.76
N LEU A 68 -0.29 8.03 -7.72
CA LEU A 68 -1.27 7.04 -8.16
C LEU A 68 -1.90 6.41 -6.91
N VAL A 69 -3.21 6.56 -6.73
CA VAL A 69 -3.94 5.93 -5.62
C VAL A 69 -4.76 4.76 -6.16
N ILE A 70 -4.58 3.59 -5.55
CA ILE A 70 -5.37 2.38 -5.81
C ILE A 70 -6.23 2.16 -4.56
N TRP A 71 -7.54 2.26 -4.72
CA TRP A 71 -8.52 2.14 -3.65
C TRP A 71 -9.46 0.98 -3.92
N ASN A 72 -9.54 0.05 -2.97
CA ASN A 72 -10.60 -0.93 -2.69
C ASN A 72 -10.05 -1.93 -1.62
N HIS A 73 -10.61 -3.13 -1.51
CA HIS A 73 -10.06 -4.25 -0.76
C HIS A 73 -8.60 -4.56 -1.10
N GLY A 74 -7.88 -5.02 -0.07
CA GLY A 74 -6.53 -5.56 -0.15
C GLY A 74 -6.41 -6.86 0.64
N GLY A 75 -5.78 -7.86 0.04
CA GLY A 75 -5.50 -9.17 0.65
C GLY A 75 -4.03 -9.37 1.03
N GLY A 76 -3.22 -8.31 0.90
CA GLY A 76 -1.78 -8.34 1.13
C GLY A 76 -1.03 -9.31 0.22
N PHE A 77 0.09 -9.82 0.70
CA PHE A 77 0.95 -10.73 -0.08
C PHE A 77 0.46 -12.18 -0.09
N ARG A 78 -0.63 -12.54 0.59
CA ARG A 78 -1.14 -13.91 0.67
C ARG A 78 -2.53 -13.93 1.32
N SER A 79 -3.57 -14.31 0.59
CA SER A 79 -4.87 -14.61 1.19
C SER A 79 -4.91 -16.01 1.86
N PRO A 80 -5.54 -16.18 3.04
CA PRO A 80 -5.64 -17.44 3.77
C PRO A 80 -6.53 -18.49 3.07
N ALA A 81 -7.33 -18.09 2.08
CA ALA A 81 -8.09 -19.00 1.22
C ALA A 81 -7.38 -19.17 -0.13
N TYR A 82 -6.33 -20.00 -0.16
CA TYR A 82 -5.61 -20.48 -1.35
C TYR A 82 -5.54 -19.51 -2.55
N THR A 83 -4.41 -18.79 -2.55
CA THR A 83 -3.73 -18.19 -3.72
C THR A 83 -4.45 -17.04 -4.39
N THR A 84 -4.41 -15.88 -3.78
CA THR A 84 -4.05 -14.63 -4.48
C THR A 84 -3.45 -13.66 -3.46
N LYS A 85 -2.53 -12.84 -3.96
CA LYS A 85 -1.91 -11.70 -3.29
C LYS A 85 -2.48 -10.51 -4.02
N ASP A 86 -3.37 -9.71 -3.45
CA ASP A 86 -4.24 -8.89 -4.30
C ASP A 86 -4.66 -7.54 -3.71
N ILE A 87 -5.14 -6.69 -4.61
CA ILE A 87 -5.74 -5.38 -4.36
C ILE A 87 -6.81 -5.10 -5.44
N ALA A 88 -7.68 -4.12 -5.22
CA ALA A 88 -8.63 -3.62 -6.23
C ALA A 88 -9.62 -4.69 -6.71
N TRP A 89 -10.41 -5.22 -5.76
CA TRP A 89 -11.40 -6.25 -6.07
C TRP A 89 -12.56 -5.69 -6.89
N ASP A 90 -12.94 -6.44 -7.91
CA ASP A 90 -14.06 -6.16 -8.80
C ASP A 90 -15.14 -7.23 -8.68
N ASP A 91 -16.18 -6.90 -7.93
CA ASP A 91 -17.35 -7.76 -7.74
C ASP A 91 -18.15 -7.99 -9.03
N THR A 92 -18.14 -7.05 -9.98
CA THR A 92 -18.92 -7.14 -11.23
C THR A 92 -18.24 -8.01 -12.28
N SER A 93 -16.91 -8.16 -12.17
CA SER A 93 -16.08 -9.02 -13.03
C SER A 93 -15.82 -10.42 -12.44
N GLY A 94 -16.72 -10.91 -11.57
CA GLY A 94 -16.61 -12.25 -10.99
C GLY A 94 -15.66 -12.35 -9.80
N GLY A 95 -15.40 -11.24 -9.12
CA GLY A 95 -14.44 -11.16 -8.01
C GLY A 95 -12.99 -11.13 -8.48
N ASP A 96 -12.76 -10.63 -9.70
CA ASP A 96 -11.42 -10.42 -10.23
C ASP A 96 -10.69 -9.34 -9.42
N ARG A 97 -9.37 -9.36 -9.46
CA ARG A 97 -8.53 -8.52 -8.61
C ARG A 97 -7.12 -8.45 -9.15
N ILE A 98 -6.48 -7.31 -8.96
CA ILE A 98 -5.10 -7.12 -9.38
C ILE A 98 -4.21 -7.90 -8.43
N THR A 99 -3.57 -8.97 -8.92
CA THR A 99 -2.58 -9.70 -8.13
C THR A 99 -1.26 -8.91 -7.98
N VAL A 100 -0.43 -9.23 -6.99
CA VAL A 100 0.87 -8.56 -6.78
C VAL A 100 1.80 -8.64 -8.01
N PRO A 101 1.90 -9.75 -8.76
CA PRO A 101 2.60 -9.77 -10.05
C PRO A 101 1.94 -8.93 -11.14
N GLU A 102 0.62 -8.85 -11.18
CA GLU A 102 -0.10 -7.98 -12.14
C GLU A 102 0.07 -6.50 -11.80
N LEU A 103 0.15 -6.18 -10.51
CA LEU A 103 0.51 -4.85 -10.00
C LEU A 103 1.93 -4.48 -10.42
N GLU A 104 2.90 -5.40 -10.31
CA GLU A 104 4.26 -5.20 -10.84
C GLU A 104 4.22 -4.85 -12.33
N TYR A 105 3.50 -5.66 -13.11
CA TYR A 105 3.35 -5.45 -14.54
C TYR A 105 2.74 -4.07 -14.85
N ALA A 106 1.65 -3.70 -14.17
CA ALA A 106 0.98 -2.43 -14.39
C ALA A 106 1.89 -1.24 -14.07
N LEU A 107 2.52 -1.23 -12.90
CA LEU A 107 3.42 -0.14 -12.49
C LEU A 107 4.67 -0.08 -13.37
N SER A 108 5.19 -1.23 -13.83
CA SER A 108 6.28 -1.30 -14.80
C SER A 108 5.92 -0.62 -16.12
N ALA A 109 4.74 -0.93 -16.66
CA ALA A 109 4.25 -0.32 -17.90
C ALA A 109 4.04 1.19 -17.76
N ILE A 110 3.47 1.64 -16.63
CA ILE A 110 3.24 3.05 -16.33
C ILE A 110 4.58 3.80 -16.21
N SER A 111 5.53 3.27 -15.42
CA SER A 111 6.86 3.85 -15.26
C SER A 111 7.61 3.95 -16.60
N ALA A 112 7.52 2.90 -17.43
CA ALA A 112 8.12 2.90 -18.76
C ALA A 112 7.53 3.98 -19.67
N GLN A 113 6.21 4.19 -19.65
CA GLN A 113 5.56 5.26 -20.42
C GLN A 113 5.98 6.65 -19.92
N MET A 114 6.08 6.84 -18.60
CA MET A 114 6.50 8.10 -18.00
C MET A 114 7.99 8.39 -18.20
N GLY A 115 8.80 7.35 -18.49
CA GLY A 115 10.25 7.43 -18.54
C GLY A 115 10.89 7.67 -17.17
N LYS A 116 10.15 7.41 -16.09
CA LYS A 116 10.57 7.56 -14.69
C LYS A 116 9.62 6.80 -13.77
N ASN A 117 10.07 6.56 -12.54
CA ASN A 117 9.22 6.04 -11.47
C ASN A 117 8.03 6.96 -11.17
N ILE A 118 6.96 6.35 -10.67
CA ILE A 118 5.83 7.05 -10.07
C ILE A 118 6.31 7.60 -8.71
N ASP A 119 6.14 8.90 -8.47
CA ASP A 119 6.70 9.53 -7.27
C ASP A 119 6.06 8.98 -5.98
N ILE A 120 4.76 8.69 -6.00
CA ILE A 120 4.06 8.02 -4.90
C ILE A 120 3.03 7.02 -5.46
N VAL A 121 3.05 5.79 -4.96
CA VAL A 121 1.94 4.85 -5.07
C VAL A 121 1.25 4.78 -3.71
N GLY A 122 -0.01 5.18 -3.67
CA GLY A 122 -0.88 5.04 -2.52
C GLY A 122 -1.75 3.81 -2.65
N MET A 123 -1.79 2.97 -1.63
CA MET A 123 -2.73 1.85 -1.54
C MET A 123 -3.64 2.10 -0.34
N ASP A 124 -4.78 2.72 -0.61
CA ASP A 124 -5.86 2.92 0.36
C ASP A 124 -6.69 1.63 0.40
N ALA A 125 -6.05 0.60 0.96
CA ALA A 125 -6.48 -0.79 0.95
C ALA A 125 -5.88 -1.54 2.15
N CYS A 126 -6.58 -2.56 2.64
CA CYS A 126 -6.18 -3.35 3.79
C CYS A 126 -4.88 -4.15 3.55
N LEU A 127 -4.04 -4.28 4.58
CA LEU A 127 -2.95 -5.27 4.65
C LEU A 127 -1.89 -5.16 3.54
N MET A 128 -1.68 -3.96 2.99
CA MET A 128 -0.78 -3.74 1.84
C MET A 128 0.63 -3.26 2.24
N ALA A 129 0.87 -2.87 3.51
CA ALA A 129 2.20 -2.53 4.05
C ALA A 129 3.08 -3.76 4.31
N MET A 130 3.22 -4.60 3.29
CA MET A 130 4.00 -5.84 3.37
C MET A 130 5.35 -5.64 2.68
N THR A 131 6.38 -6.22 3.27
CA THR A 131 7.74 -6.21 2.70
C THR A 131 7.75 -6.77 1.28
N GLU A 132 6.98 -7.82 1.03
CA GLU A 132 6.84 -8.50 -0.24
C GLU A 132 6.19 -7.61 -1.29
N VAL A 133 5.16 -6.84 -0.93
CA VAL A 133 4.49 -5.89 -1.82
C VAL A 133 5.44 -4.74 -2.17
N ALA A 134 6.04 -4.12 -1.15
CA ALA A 134 7.01 -3.05 -1.34
C ALA A 134 8.19 -3.51 -2.22
N TYR A 135 8.71 -4.72 -2.01
CA TYR A 135 9.82 -5.25 -2.80
C TYR A 135 9.44 -5.48 -4.25
N GLN A 136 8.21 -5.94 -4.49
CA GLN A 136 7.73 -6.23 -5.84
C GLN A 136 7.66 -4.97 -6.71
N ILE A 137 7.32 -3.81 -6.13
CA ILE A 137 7.09 -2.57 -6.89
C ILE A 137 8.24 -1.57 -6.83
N LYS A 138 9.31 -1.86 -6.06
CA LYS A 138 10.38 -0.92 -5.71
C LYS A 138 11.10 -0.27 -6.90
N ASP A 139 11.07 -0.89 -8.07
CA ASP A 139 11.77 -0.40 -9.26
C ASP A 139 10.88 0.51 -10.13
N TYR A 140 9.63 0.76 -9.73
CA TYR A 140 8.63 1.49 -10.52
C TYR A 140 7.95 2.63 -9.75
N ALA A 141 8.16 2.71 -8.44
CA ALA A 141 7.69 3.77 -7.57
C ALA A 141 8.78 4.21 -6.59
N ASP A 142 8.76 5.48 -6.17
CA ASP A 142 9.73 6.01 -5.21
C ASP A 142 9.26 5.84 -3.75
N ILE A 143 7.97 6.11 -3.49
CA ILE A 143 7.35 6.01 -2.16
C ILE A 143 6.08 5.17 -2.25
N LEU A 144 5.89 4.25 -1.30
CA LEU A 144 4.64 3.52 -1.09
C LEU A 144 3.94 4.03 0.16
N VAL A 145 2.70 4.51 0.06
CA VAL A 145 1.89 4.90 1.23
C VAL A 145 0.78 3.89 1.45
N THR A 146 0.82 3.17 2.57
CA THR A 146 -0.13 2.08 2.84
C THR A 146 -0.14 1.57 4.30
N SER A 147 -1.11 0.71 4.63
CA SER A 147 -1.45 0.22 5.98
C SER A 147 -1.05 -1.25 6.18
N GLU A 148 -0.52 -1.56 7.36
CA GLU A 148 -0.24 -2.93 7.82
C GLU A 148 -1.50 -3.65 8.32
N GLU A 149 -2.49 -2.88 8.80
CA GLU A 149 -3.81 -3.34 9.24
C GLU A 149 -4.89 -3.11 8.18
N ASN A 150 -6.07 -3.65 8.43
CA ASN A 150 -7.31 -3.25 7.79
C ASN A 150 -7.52 -1.73 7.86
N VAL A 151 -8.02 -1.19 6.76
CA VAL A 151 -8.37 0.23 6.64
C VAL A 151 -9.87 0.37 6.85
N PRO A 152 -10.33 1.30 7.72
CA PRO A 152 -11.76 1.55 7.87
C PRO A 152 -12.40 1.99 6.55
N ASN A 153 -13.70 1.74 6.40
CA ASN A 153 -14.43 1.95 5.15
C ASN A 153 -14.33 3.37 4.58
N ASP A 154 -14.20 4.39 5.45
CA ASP A 154 -14.09 5.79 5.03
C ASP A 154 -12.77 6.07 4.27
N GLY A 155 -11.74 5.23 4.44
CA GLY A 155 -10.46 5.35 3.75
C GLY A 155 -9.69 6.62 4.12
N TRP A 156 -9.01 7.20 3.15
CA TRP A 156 -8.25 8.44 3.33
C TRP A 156 -9.14 9.69 3.35
N PRO A 157 -8.84 10.70 4.20
CA PRO A 157 -9.53 11.99 4.19
C PRO A 157 -9.06 12.85 3.00
N TYR A 158 -9.53 12.50 1.79
CA TYR A 158 -9.10 13.11 0.53
C TYR A 158 -9.31 14.62 0.49
N ASP A 159 -10.37 15.13 1.12
CA ASP A 159 -10.64 16.57 1.23
C ASP A 159 -9.49 17.30 1.94
N SER A 160 -9.02 16.75 3.06
CA SER A 160 -7.94 17.30 3.88
C SER A 160 -6.59 17.19 3.17
N ILE A 161 -6.31 16.04 2.56
CA ILE A 161 -5.07 15.79 1.80
C ILE A 161 -4.98 16.73 0.59
N LEU A 162 -6.05 16.81 -0.22
CA LEU A 162 -6.08 17.65 -1.41
C LEU A 162 -6.03 19.14 -1.05
N SER A 163 -6.69 19.57 0.02
CA SER A 163 -6.62 20.96 0.50
C SER A 163 -5.18 21.38 0.85
N GLN A 164 -4.43 20.50 1.52
CA GLN A 164 -3.01 20.75 1.80
C GLN A 164 -2.18 20.84 0.52
N LEU A 165 -2.40 19.94 -0.45
CA LEU A 165 -1.70 19.97 -1.73
C LEU A 165 -2.01 21.23 -2.55
N VAL A 166 -3.27 21.66 -2.60
CA VAL A 166 -3.69 22.89 -3.28
C VAL A 166 -3.09 24.13 -2.63
N SER A 167 -3.01 24.17 -1.30
CA SER A 167 -2.41 25.29 -0.57
C SER A 167 -0.88 25.36 -0.70
N ASN A 168 -0.22 24.23 -0.95
CA ASN A 168 1.22 24.14 -1.17
C ASN A 168 1.58 23.18 -2.31
N PRO A 169 1.37 23.57 -3.59
CA PRO A 169 1.61 22.71 -4.74
C PRO A 169 3.10 22.44 -5.00
N ALA A 170 3.99 23.14 -4.29
CA ALA A 170 5.43 22.94 -4.37
C ALA A 170 5.93 21.77 -3.50
N MET A 171 5.06 21.17 -2.67
CA MET A 171 5.46 20.10 -1.76
C MET A 171 6.20 18.96 -2.46
N THR A 172 7.22 18.41 -1.78
CA THR A 172 7.94 17.24 -2.26
C THR A 172 7.08 15.98 -2.14
N PRO A 173 7.39 14.90 -2.89
CA PRO A 173 6.72 13.61 -2.70
C PRO A 173 6.76 13.15 -1.24
N ASN A 174 7.90 13.26 -0.55
CA ASN A 174 8.00 12.92 0.87
C ASN A 174 7.07 13.77 1.74
N GLN A 175 6.98 15.08 1.51
CA GLN A 175 6.07 15.94 2.27
C GLN A 175 4.61 15.55 2.05
N LEU A 176 4.20 15.24 0.81
CA LEU A 176 2.85 14.79 0.52
C LEU A 176 2.58 13.42 1.17
N ALA A 177 3.52 12.48 1.08
CA ALA A 177 3.38 11.16 1.69
C ALA A 177 3.23 11.25 3.22
N THR A 178 4.05 12.06 3.90
CA THR A 178 3.91 12.35 5.32
C THR A 178 2.55 12.97 5.64
N ASN A 179 2.11 13.94 4.85
CA ASN A 179 0.80 14.57 5.05
C ASN A 179 -0.36 13.59 4.88
N ILE A 180 -0.27 12.62 3.96
CA ILE A 180 -1.27 11.56 3.80
C ILE A 180 -1.31 10.70 5.07
N VAL A 181 -0.16 10.23 5.54
CA VAL A 181 -0.04 9.41 6.76
C VAL A 181 -0.64 10.15 7.95
N ASP A 182 -0.20 11.39 8.20
CA ASP A 182 -0.67 12.20 9.32
C ASP A 182 -2.18 12.47 9.21
N SER A 183 -2.66 12.90 8.04
CA SER A 183 -4.09 13.24 7.87
C SER A 183 -4.97 12.02 8.12
N TYR A 184 -4.58 10.85 7.62
CA TYR A 184 -5.29 9.59 7.87
C TYR A 184 -5.27 9.24 9.37
N VAL A 185 -4.10 9.19 10.01
CA VAL A 185 -4.04 8.81 11.44
C VAL A 185 -4.83 9.79 12.32
N PHE A 186 -4.82 11.09 12.00
CA PHE A 186 -5.57 12.11 12.75
C PHE A 186 -7.05 12.19 12.42
N SER A 187 -7.51 11.63 11.28
CA SER A 187 -8.95 11.59 10.97
C SER A 187 -9.69 10.52 11.77
N TYR A 188 -8.98 9.52 12.28
CA TYR A 188 -9.55 8.44 13.09
C TYR A 188 -9.28 8.63 14.58
N THR A 189 -10.10 7.98 15.40
CA THR A 189 -9.98 7.99 16.85
C THR A 189 -9.06 6.86 17.33
N ALA A 190 -8.55 6.97 18.56
CA ALA A 190 -7.72 5.93 19.15
C ALA A 190 -8.42 4.56 19.26
N SER A 191 -9.77 4.52 19.26
CA SER A 191 -10.52 3.26 19.27
C SER A 191 -10.57 2.54 17.92
N ASP A 192 -10.27 3.24 16.83
CA ASP A 192 -10.33 2.66 15.48
C ASP A 192 -9.08 1.82 15.15
N ASN A 193 -8.01 1.97 15.95
CA ASN A 193 -6.76 1.18 15.85
C ASN A 193 -6.16 1.15 14.43
N VAL A 194 -6.11 2.31 13.77
CA VAL A 194 -5.63 2.43 12.39
C VAL A 194 -4.10 2.49 12.31
N THR A 195 -3.55 2.03 11.18
CA THR A 195 -2.12 2.10 10.87
C THR A 195 -1.90 2.72 9.50
N GLN A 196 -0.79 3.43 9.29
CA GLN A 196 -0.43 4.01 8.00
C GLN A 196 1.07 4.32 7.99
N SER A 197 1.74 4.09 6.87
CA SER A 197 3.18 4.33 6.72
C SER A 197 3.50 4.83 5.32
N ALA A 198 4.58 5.61 5.19
CA ALA A 198 5.15 6.03 3.92
C ALA A 198 6.55 5.40 3.75
N ILE A 199 6.66 4.39 2.90
CA ILE A 199 7.86 3.57 2.74
C ILE A 199 8.71 4.09 1.58
N ASP A 200 9.95 4.52 1.85
CA ASP A 200 10.96 4.82 0.85
C ASP A 200 11.48 3.54 0.20
N LEU A 201 11.09 3.32 -1.05
CA LEU A 201 11.35 2.08 -1.77
C LEU A 201 12.81 1.91 -2.17
N SER A 202 13.64 2.97 -2.08
CA SER A 202 15.07 2.88 -2.34
C SER A 202 15.81 1.97 -1.33
N TYR A 203 15.25 1.76 -0.14
CA TYR A 203 15.80 0.87 0.88
C TYR A 203 15.55 -0.61 0.60
N MET A 204 14.63 -0.96 -0.30
CA MET A 204 14.16 -2.34 -0.44
C MET A 204 15.23 -3.35 -0.88
N ASN A 205 16.23 -2.92 -1.65
CA ASN A 205 17.37 -3.80 -2.01
C ASN A 205 18.25 -4.13 -0.79
N THR A 206 18.55 -3.12 0.03
CA THR A 206 19.29 -3.29 1.29
C THR A 206 18.49 -4.18 2.23
N PHE A 207 17.19 -3.91 2.35
CA PHE A 207 16.30 -4.61 3.24
C PHE A 207 16.13 -6.09 2.88
N ALA A 208 15.89 -6.40 1.60
CA ALA A 208 15.81 -7.79 1.14
C ALA A 208 17.12 -8.58 1.36
N THR A 209 18.26 -7.91 1.23
CA THR A 209 19.57 -8.51 1.54
C THR A 209 19.70 -8.80 3.03
N GLN A 210 19.29 -7.87 3.90
CA GLN A 210 19.30 -8.08 5.35
C GLN A 210 18.37 -9.24 5.76
N LEU A 211 17.16 -9.32 5.19
CA LEU A 211 16.22 -10.40 5.47
C LEU A 211 16.74 -11.76 5.00
N SER A 212 17.36 -11.82 3.81
CA SER A 212 18.01 -13.04 3.31
C SER A 212 19.12 -13.49 4.26
N ASN A 213 19.97 -12.56 4.70
CA ASN A 213 21.04 -12.85 5.66
C ASN A 213 20.50 -13.27 7.03
N PHE A 214 19.38 -12.68 7.46
CA PHE A 214 18.73 -13.01 8.72
C PHE A 214 18.18 -14.44 8.71
N ALA A 215 17.47 -14.81 7.64
CA ALA A 215 16.96 -16.16 7.44
C ALA A 215 18.12 -17.19 7.42
N LEU A 216 19.19 -16.92 6.68
CA LEU A 216 20.37 -17.80 6.62
C LEU A 216 21.08 -17.91 7.97
N ALA A 217 21.20 -16.81 8.72
CA ALA A 217 21.80 -16.81 10.05
C ALA A 217 20.94 -17.60 11.05
N ILE A 218 19.62 -17.42 11.04
CA ILE A 218 18.69 -18.22 11.84
C ILE A 218 18.80 -19.69 11.48
N LEU A 219 18.84 -20.06 10.20
CA LEU A 219 18.96 -21.46 9.75
C LEU A 219 20.29 -22.09 10.21
N SER A 220 21.38 -21.33 10.12
CA SER A 220 22.73 -21.79 10.48
C SER A 220 23.01 -21.77 11.99
N ASP A 221 22.15 -21.14 12.80
CA ASP A 221 22.40 -21.02 14.23
C ASP A 221 22.27 -22.37 14.96
N THR A 222 23.36 -22.82 15.56
CA THR A 222 23.42 -24.05 16.37
C THR A 222 23.30 -23.77 17.88
N LEU A 223 23.34 -22.50 18.31
CA LEU A 223 23.29 -22.11 19.72
C LEU A 223 21.85 -21.94 20.20
N THR A 224 20.99 -21.28 19.40
CA THR A 224 19.59 -21.07 19.76
C THR A 224 18.71 -22.22 19.25
N PRO A 225 17.93 -22.89 20.11
CA PRO A 225 16.94 -23.86 19.68
C PRO A 225 15.92 -23.24 18.70
N LYS A 226 15.59 -23.94 17.60
CA LYS A 226 14.75 -23.35 16.53
C LYS A 226 13.35 -22.95 16.98
N ASN A 227 12.80 -23.63 17.99
CA ASN A 227 11.51 -23.27 18.59
C ASN A 227 11.51 -21.87 19.23
N VAL A 228 12.67 -21.33 19.61
CA VAL A 228 12.78 -19.94 20.09
C VAL A 228 12.42 -18.96 18.99
N TYR A 229 12.89 -19.17 17.75
CA TYR A 229 12.55 -18.32 16.61
C TYR A 229 11.09 -18.47 16.19
N ILE A 230 10.58 -19.70 16.19
CA ILE A 230 9.17 -19.99 15.90
C ILE A 230 8.27 -19.27 16.93
N ASN A 231 8.60 -19.37 18.23
CA ASN A 231 7.86 -18.67 19.27
C ASN A 231 8.00 -17.15 19.14
N ALA A 232 9.19 -16.65 18.80
CA ALA A 232 9.38 -15.21 18.57
C ALA A 232 8.46 -14.70 17.45
N ALA A 233 8.32 -15.43 16.34
CA ALA A 233 7.39 -15.08 15.27
C ALA A 233 5.91 -15.21 15.71
N TYR A 234 5.57 -16.34 16.36
CA TYR A 234 4.20 -16.62 16.80
C TYR A 234 3.66 -15.59 17.80
N TYR A 235 4.52 -15.08 18.68
CA TYR A 235 4.11 -14.09 19.68
C TYR A 235 4.26 -12.65 19.22
N SER A 236 4.78 -12.41 18.01
CA SER A 236 4.85 -11.06 17.45
C SER A 236 3.45 -10.46 17.31
N GLN A 237 3.38 -9.12 17.38
CA GLN A 237 2.23 -8.38 16.90
C GLN A 237 1.89 -8.88 15.49
N HIS A 238 0.60 -9.07 15.23
CA HIS A 238 0.03 -9.38 13.92
C HIS A 238 -1.22 -8.53 13.73
N TYR A 239 -1.72 -8.48 12.51
CA TYR A 239 -2.84 -7.65 12.12
C TYR A 239 -4.04 -8.51 11.71
N GLY A 240 -4.90 -8.00 10.83
CA GLY A 240 -6.08 -8.72 10.34
C GLY A 240 -5.84 -10.16 9.87
N ASP A 241 -4.62 -10.51 9.45
CA ASP A 241 -4.18 -11.89 9.24
C ASP A 241 -3.08 -12.29 10.26
N PRO A 242 -3.25 -13.40 11.01
CA PRO A 242 -2.24 -13.90 11.96
C PRO A 242 -0.88 -14.25 11.35
N ASP A 243 -0.80 -14.53 10.04
CA ASP A 243 0.47 -14.76 9.34
C ASP A 243 1.19 -13.44 9.02
N PHE A 244 0.51 -12.29 9.12
CA PHE A 244 1.07 -10.96 8.84
C PHE A 244 1.62 -10.35 10.12
N ILE A 245 2.83 -10.76 10.46
CA ILE A 245 3.52 -10.32 11.67
C ILE A 245 4.25 -8.99 11.47
N ASP A 246 4.28 -8.17 12.52
CA ASP A 246 5.16 -7.01 12.58
C ASP A 246 6.62 -7.45 12.65
N LEU A 247 7.38 -7.04 11.64
CA LEU A 247 8.78 -7.40 11.50
C LEU A 247 9.67 -6.69 12.53
N TYR A 248 9.29 -5.49 12.98
CA TYR A 248 10.04 -4.78 14.01
C TYR A 248 9.94 -5.52 15.36
N ASP A 249 8.74 -5.93 15.76
CA ASP A 249 8.47 -6.66 16.99
C ASP A 249 9.03 -8.09 16.92
N PHE A 250 8.99 -8.75 15.76
CA PHE A 250 9.70 -10.01 15.56
C PHE A 250 11.20 -9.87 15.84
N CYS A 251 11.84 -8.82 15.28
CA CYS A 251 13.24 -8.54 15.56
C CYS A 251 13.49 -8.23 17.04
N SER A 252 12.58 -7.49 17.71
CA SER A 252 12.65 -7.22 19.16
C SER A 252 12.67 -8.52 19.97
N LYS A 253 11.79 -9.47 19.63
CA LYS A 253 11.75 -10.77 20.30
C LYS A 253 13.00 -11.59 20.03
N VAL A 254 13.53 -11.57 18.81
CA VAL A 254 14.79 -12.23 18.48
C VAL A 254 15.97 -11.64 19.27
N LEU A 255 16.00 -10.32 19.47
CA LEU A 255 17.01 -9.65 20.31
C LEU A 255 16.96 -10.13 21.76
N ILE A 256 15.77 -10.37 22.30
CA ILE A 256 15.58 -10.85 23.67
C ILE A 256 15.97 -12.33 23.77
N TYR A 257 15.42 -13.19 22.91
CA TYR A 257 15.41 -14.63 23.13
C TYR A 257 16.51 -15.42 22.41
N SER A 258 17.09 -14.90 21.32
CA SER A 258 18.22 -15.58 20.65
C SER A 258 19.42 -15.71 21.60
N TYR A 259 20.19 -16.79 21.49
CA TYR A 259 21.48 -16.94 22.18
C TYR A 259 22.65 -16.53 21.27
N ASN A 260 22.39 -16.41 19.96
CA ASN A 260 23.41 -16.10 18.97
C ASN A 260 23.53 -14.59 18.73
N VAL A 261 24.71 -14.04 19.05
CA VAL A 261 25.03 -12.62 18.93
C VAL A 261 25.01 -12.10 17.48
N GLN A 262 25.34 -12.95 16.50
CA GLN A 262 25.28 -12.58 15.09
C GLN A 262 23.84 -12.40 14.64
N VAL A 263 22.95 -13.32 15.02
CA VAL A 263 21.51 -13.23 14.73
C VAL A 263 20.92 -11.97 15.36
N LYS A 264 21.30 -11.63 16.61
CA LYS A 264 20.89 -10.38 17.25
C LYS A 264 21.37 -9.14 16.51
N SER A 265 22.63 -9.12 16.09
CA SER A 265 23.21 -7.99 15.34
C SER A 265 22.44 -7.74 14.04
N ILE A 266 22.09 -8.80 13.30
CA ILE A 266 21.29 -8.68 12.07
C ILE A 266 19.88 -8.17 12.37
N ALA A 267 19.21 -8.68 13.40
CA ALA A 267 17.88 -8.21 13.81
C ALA A 267 17.88 -6.71 14.18
N LEU A 268 18.92 -6.23 14.88
CA LEU A 268 19.07 -4.82 15.19
C LEU A 268 19.26 -3.96 13.93
N ASN A 269 20.04 -4.43 12.95
CA ASN A 269 20.22 -3.71 11.69
C ASN A 269 18.92 -3.61 10.89
N ILE A 270 18.10 -4.67 10.89
CA ILE A 270 16.77 -4.66 10.27
C ILE A 270 15.88 -3.58 10.91
N GLN A 271 15.85 -3.50 12.25
CA GLN A 271 15.08 -2.46 12.96
C GLN A 271 15.53 -1.04 12.61
N GLN A 272 16.84 -0.81 12.48
CA GLN A 272 17.37 0.50 12.09
C GLN A 272 16.98 0.86 10.65
N THR A 273 17.00 -0.12 9.74
CA THR A 273 16.57 0.09 8.36
C THR A 273 15.07 0.38 8.27
N LEU A 274 14.22 -0.35 9.00
CA LEU A 274 12.78 -0.07 9.08
C LEU A 274 12.49 1.36 9.53
N ILE A 275 13.16 1.83 10.58
CA ILE A 275 13.01 3.22 11.07
C ILE A 275 13.50 4.25 10.05
N SER A 276 14.49 3.91 9.23
CA SER A 276 15.06 4.84 8.24
C SER A 276 14.26 4.88 6.93
N SER A 277 13.49 3.82 6.64
CA SER A 277 12.70 3.70 5.42
C SER A 277 11.28 4.27 5.56
N VAL A 278 10.82 4.58 6.77
CA VAL A 278 9.47 5.07 7.06
C VAL A 278 9.52 6.49 7.62
#